data_AF-A0A6B0RBS4-F1
#
_entry.id   AF-A0A6B0RBS4-F1
#
_cell.length_a   1.000
_cell.length_b   1.000
_cell.length_c   1.000
_cell.angle_alpha   90.00
_cell.angle_beta   90.00
_cell.angle_gamma   90.00
#
_symmetry.space_group_name_H-M   'P 1'
#
loop_
_entity.id
_entity.type
_entity.pdbx_description
1 polymer ?
#
loop_
_entity_poly.entity_id
_entity_poly.type
_entity_poly.pdbx_seq_one_letter_code
_entity_poly.pdbx_strand_id
1 'polypeptide(L)'
;MLEKNNDYDSSGNEYGTDSEFIENVIRSFIFYFETLSFSDQQSCDPGEFLCHDHVTCVSQSWLCDGDPDCPDDSDESLDTCPG
;
A
#
# COMPACT_ATOMS: atom_id res chain seq x y z
N MET A 1 11.98 48.45 -13.63
CA MET A 1 12.29 47.55 -14.76
C MET A 1 13.05 46.36 -14.15
N LEU A 2 12.41 45.37 -13.54
CA LEU A 2 11.34 44.52 -14.07
C LEU A 2 10.34 44.17 -12.96
N GLU A 3 9.05 44.34 -13.23
CA GLU A 3 7.95 43.87 -12.37
C GLU A 3 7.96 42.34 -12.25
N LYS A 4 7.91 41.82 -11.02
CA LYS A 4 7.51 40.43 -10.79
C LYS A 4 5.99 40.42 -10.73
N ASN A 5 5.37 40.05 -11.84
CA ASN A 5 3.94 39.82 -11.91
C ASN A 5 3.62 38.65 -10.96
N ASN A 6 2.92 38.94 -9.86
CA ASN A 6 2.25 37.88 -9.11
C ASN A 6 1.10 37.37 -9.97
N ASP A 7 1.12 36.09 -10.29
CA ASP A 7 0.02 35.41 -10.97
C ASP A 7 -1.11 35.22 -9.94
N TYR A 8 -2.09 36.11 -9.98
CA TYR A 8 -3.33 35.98 -9.20
C TYR A 8 -4.35 35.24 -10.05
N ASP A 9 -5.06 34.28 -9.44
CA ASP A 9 -6.22 33.68 -10.11
C ASP A 9 -7.32 34.74 -10.32
N SER A 10 -8.27 34.45 -11.21
CA SER A 10 -9.39 35.38 -11.49
C SER A 10 -10.34 35.60 -10.30
N SER A 11 -10.02 35.02 -9.14
CA SER A 11 -10.74 35.12 -7.87
C SER A 11 -10.04 36.06 -6.87
N GLY A 12 -8.79 36.47 -7.14
CA GLY A 12 -8.05 37.46 -6.34
C GLY A 12 -7.45 36.93 -5.04
N ASN A 13 -7.17 35.62 -4.94
CA ASN A 13 -6.65 35.02 -3.70
C ASN A 13 -5.10 34.98 -3.65
N GLU A 14 -4.53 35.38 -2.51
CA GLU A 14 -3.10 35.27 -2.20
C GLU A 14 -2.82 33.92 -1.53
N TYR A 15 -2.13 33.00 -2.23
CA TYR A 15 -1.74 31.72 -1.64
C TYR A 15 -0.40 31.88 -0.90
N GLY A 16 -0.50 32.27 0.37
CA GLY A 16 0.59 32.09 1.33
C GLY A 16 0.80 30.59 1.59
N THR A 17 2.00 30.09 1.30
CA THR A 17 2.38 28.70 1.57
C THR A 17 2.69 28.52 3.07
N ASP A 18 1.66 28.45 3.92
CA ASP A 18 1.83 28.03 5.31
C ASP A 18 1.79 26.50 5.40
N SER A 19 2.98 25.94 5.58
CA SER A 19 3.35 24.52 5.40
C SER A 19 2.69 23.52 6.38
N GLU A 20 1.91 23.96 7.38
CA GLU A 20 1.29 23.07 8.37
C GLU A 20 -0.23 22.87 8.17
N PHE A 21 -0.90 23.77 7.44
CA PHE A 21 -2.34 23.64 7.16
C PHE A 21 -2.60 22.79 5.91
N ILE A 22 -1.75 22.95 4.89
CA ILE A 22 -1.78 22.19 3.64
C ILE A 22 -1.55 20.69 3.91
N GLU A 23 -0.68 20.35 4.87
CA GLU A 23 -0.43 18.96 5.29
C GLU A 23 -1.66 18.27 5.88
N ASN A 24 -2.50 18.96 6.67
CA ASN A 24 -3.64 18.32 7.34
C ASN A 24 -4.84 18.11 6.39
N VAL A 25 -5.05 19.01 5.43
CA VAL A 25 -6.10 18.87 4.41
C VAL A 25 -5.69 17.85 3.35
N ILE A 26 -4.44 17.89 2.88
CA ILE A 26 -3.89 16.87 1.99
C ILE A 26 -3.90 15.50 2.67
N ARG A 27 -3.53 15.38 3.95
CA ARG A 27 -3.64 14.12 4.70
C ARG A 27 -5.07 13.61 4.76
N SER A 28 -6.07 14.45 5.01
CA SER A 28 -7.49 14.02 5.09
C SER A 28 -8.05 13.60 3.73
N PHE A 29 -7.69 14.30 2.65
CA PHE A 29 -8.12 13.99 1.28
C PHE A 29 -7.37 12.80 0.67
N ILE A 30 -6.06 12.67 0.92
CA ILE A 30 -5.24 11.52 0.52
C ILE A 30 -5.60 10.28 1.33
N PHE A 31 -5.89 10.38 2.64
CA PHE A 31 -6.43 9.23 3.40
C PHE A 31 -7.76 8.76 2.82
N TYR A 32 -8.66 9.69 2.50
CA TYR A 32 -9.97 9.33 1.94
C TYR A 32 -9.82 8.64 0.58
N PHE A 33 -8.89 9.11 -0.26
CA PHE A 33 -8.62 8.53 -1.58
C PHE A 33 -7.81 7.21 -1.50
N GLU A 34 -6.90 7.06 -0.54
CA GLU A 34 -6.18 5.81 -0.27
C GLU A 34 -7.11 4.72 0.27
N THR A 35 -8.11 5.06 1.06
CA THR A 35 -9.12 4.08 1.54
C THR A 35 -10.08 3.60 0.45
N LEU A 36 -10.07 4.20 -0.75
CA LEU A 36 -10.99 3.87 -1.85
C LEU A 36 -10.34 3.06 -2.99
N SER A 37 -9.04 2.78 -2.94
CA SER A 37 -8.35 1.90 -3.91
C SER A 37 -7.31 0.96 -3.27
N PHE A 38 -7.40 0.69 -1.98
CA PHE A 38 -6.57 -0.34 -1.33
C PHE A 38 -7.20 -1.72 -1.53
N SER A 39 -7.18 -2.22 -2.77
CA SER A 39 -7.04 -3.66 -2.96
C SER A 39 -5.56 -3.93 -2.74
N ASP A 40 -5.18 -4.12 -1.47
CA ASP A 40 -3.87 -4.62 -1.09
C ASP A 40 -3.68 -5.92 -1.85
N GLN A 41 -2.87 -5.88 -2.89
CA GLN A 41 -2.26 -7.11 -3.34
C GLN A 41 -1.23 -7.41 -2.24
N GLN A 42 -1.67 -8.06 -1.15
CA GLN A 42 -0.85 -8.39 0.01
C GLN A 42 0.38 -9.12 -0.53
N SER A 43 1.50 -8.41 -0.61
CA SER A 43 2.76 -8.95 -1.09
C SER A 43 3.57 -9.34 0.13
N CYS A 44 3.91 -10.62 0.25
CA CYS A 44 4.81 -11.07 1.28
C CYS A 44 6.23 -10.54 1.04
N ASP A 45 7.06 -10.56 2.08
CA ASP A 45 8.45 -10.15 1.96
C ASP A 45 9.23 -11.08 1.01
N PRO A 46 10.36 -10.62 0.45
CA PRO A 46 11.23 -11.49 -0.34
C PRO A 46 11.67 -12.71 0.48
N GLY A 47 11.39 -13.91 -0.03
CA GLY A 47 11.69 -15.17 0.68
C GLY A 47 10.51 -15.73 1.46
N GLU A 48 9.34 -15.11 1.39
CA GLU A 48 8.08 -15.63 1.90
C GLU A 48 7.17 -16.13 0.77
N PHE A 49 6.17 -16.92 1.15
CA PHE A 49 5.12 -17.45 0.31
C PHE A 49 3.77 -16.96 0.83
N LEU A 50 2.94 -16.45 -0.08
CA LEU A 50 1.57 -16.05 0.22
C LEU A 50 0.67 -17.28 0.16
N CYS A 51 0.07 -17.64 1.30
CA CYS A 51 -0.92 -18.70 1.39
C CYS A 51 -2.13 -18.41 0.48
N HIS A 52 -2.90 -19.43 0.12
CA HIS A 52 -4.05 -19.28 -0.78
C HIS A 52 -5.23 -18.52 -0.14
N ASP A 53 -5.18 -18.26 1.16
CA ASP A 53 -6.06 -17.30 1.83
C ASP A 53 -5.81 -15.85 1.36
N HIS A 54 -4.69 -15.59 0.67
CA HIS A 54 -4.23 -14.28 0.18
C HIS A 54 -4.01 -13.24 1.30
N VAL A 55 -3.83 -13.71 2.54
CA VAL A 55 -3.65 -12.86 3.73
C VAL A 55 -2.41 -13.29 4.50
N THR A 56 -2.16 -14.59 4.61
CA THR A 56 -1.09 -15.12 5.44
C THR A 56 0.20 -15.32 4.63
N CYS A 57 1.31 -14.90 5.21
CA CYS A 57 2.65 -15.11 4.67
C CYS A 57 3.41 -16.09 5.56
N VAL A 58 4.05 -17.08 4.94
CA VAL A 58 4.90 -18.07 5.60
C VAL A 58 6.29 -18.07 4.97
N SER A 59 7.30 -18.55 5.68
CA SER A 59 8.65 -18.66 5.10
C SER A 59 8.65 -19.64 3.93
N GLN A 60 9.39 -19.35 2.85
CA GLN A 60 9.59 -20.34 1.76
C GLN A 60 10.25 -21.63 2.24
N SER A 61 10.96 -21.60 3.38
CA SER A 61 11.54 -22.79 4.00
C SER A 61 10.52 -23.74 4.63
N TRP A 62 9.29 -23.30 4.82
CA TRP A 62 8.18 -24.06 5.38
C TRP A 62 7.31 -24.70 4.30
N LEU A 63 7.63 -24.49 3.03
CA LEU A 63 6.93 -25.17 1.95
C LEU A 63 7.34 -26.64 1.91
N CYS A 64 6.35 -27.53 1.97
CA CYS A 64 6.52 -28.97 1.83
C CYS A 64 7.43 -29.56 2.92
N ASP A 65 7.39 -29.01 4.12
CA ASP A 65 8.22 -29.47 5.25
C ASP A 65 7.51 -30.54 6.11
N GLY A 66 6.23 -30.75 5.87
CA GLY A 66 5.39 -31.78 6.49
C GLY A 66 4.58 -31.29 7.68
N ASP A 67 4.68 -30.01 8.05
CA ASP A 67 3.85 -29.35 9.04
C ASP A 67 2.97 -28.27 8.36
N PRO A 68 1.68 -28.14 8.71
CA PRO A 68 0.83 -27.10 8.17
C PRO A 68 1.10 -25.75 8.85
N ASP A 69 1.72 -24.82 8.12
CA ASP A 69 2.01 -23.46 8.57
C ASP A 69 1.03 -22.43 8.00
N CYS A 70 0.43 -22.68 6.82
CA CYS A 70 -0.70 -21.88 6.34
C CYS A 70 -2.00 -22.24 7.07
N PRO A 71 -2.90 -21.27 7.34
CA PRO A 71 -4.19 -21.55 7.97
C PRO A 71 -5.14 -22.39 7.10
N ASP A 72 -4.85 -22.46 5.80
CA ASP A 72 -5.56 -23.27 4.81
C ASP A 72 -4.73 -24.47 4.31
N ASP A 73 -3.63 -24.82 4.99
CA ASP A 73 -2.69 -25.91 4.65
C ASP A 73 -2.14 -25.83 3.20
N SER A 74 -2.18 -24.63 2.60
CA SER A 74 -1.87 -24.44 1.19
C SER A 74 -0.37 -24.54 0.87
N ASP A 75 0.47 -24.34 1.87
CA ASP A 75 1.91 -24.63 1.88
C ASP A 75 2.24 -26.12 1.71
N GLU A 76 1.34 -27.01 2.13
CA GLU A 76 1.47 -28.48 2.02
C GLU A 76 0.60 -29.08 0.91
N SER A 77 -0.06 -28.23 0.11
CA SER A 77 -0.96 -28.68 -0.96
C SER A 77 -0.21 -29.26 -2.16
N LEU A 78 -0.86 -30.17 -2.92
CA LEU A 78 -0.27 -30.78 -4.13
C LEU A 78 0.03 -29.76 -5.25
N ASP A 79 -0.68 -28.64 -5.27
CA ASP A 79 -0.45 -27.57 -6.25
C ASP A 79 0.83 -26.77 -5.91
N THR A 80 1.16 -26.67 -4.63
CA THR A 80 2.40 -26.03 -4.12
C THR A 80 3.57 -27.01 -4.10
N CYS A 81 3.34 -28.27 -3.73
CA CYS A 81 4.34 -29.32 -3.55
C CYS A 81 4.29 -30.38 -4.66
N PRO A 82 5.17 -30.31 -5.68
CA PRO A 82 5.30 -31.40 -6.63
C PRO A 82 5.97 -32.60 -5.94
N GLY A 83 5.19 -33.66 -5.72
CA GLY A 83 5.68 -34.93 -5.16
C GLY A 83 6.67 -35.68 -6.04
#